data_AF-A0A9K3PQS8-F1
#
_entry.id   AF-A0A9K3PQS8-F1
#
_cell.length_a   1.000
_cell.length_b   1.000
_cell.length_c   1.000
_cell.angle_alpha   90.00
_cell.angle_beta   90.00
_cell.angle_gamma   90.00
#
_symmetry.space_group_name_H-M   'P 1'
#
loop_
_entity.id
_entity.type
_entity.pdbx_description
1 polymer ?
#
loop_
_entity_poly.entity_id
_entity_poly.type
_entity_poly.pdbx_seq_one_letter_code
_entity_poly.pdbx_strand_id
1 'polypeptide(L)'
;MQDLMTERMRAGDTEREQETSSIGLKGKVVNNKQLIGFLSGAGGTGKSHVIKTVCRYAQKLCEELRVKFDKRSIVVTALTGAAAVSINGETTAKAFAFKREVRNELEEFKNAYLVIVDEVSFASAADLQLLDEKMKEILDRPVEPFGGVPIVFSGDFTQLSPVGGVPLYKCDDCVTWKQLINVFMELKVNHRFEKDPGWGKLLERFRDKGPTTDEVAVINSRVVGSHKGPLEKNIPPDAVYATKTNVDRMAIIDAIFVKHLEKTHSTDANVQPLMHTLCIKAGYLRFHVRGTRKEYHAMEKRHRISFMHLWEKLMYKTKQRSTMIRC
;
A
#
# COMPACT_ATOMS: atom_id res chain seq x y z
N MET A 1 -3.22 12.75 -21.07
CA MET A 1 -2.12 12.96 -20.09
C MET A 1 -1.07 11.85 -20.21
N GLN A 2 -1.47 10.57 -20.24
CA GLN A 2 -0.58 9.46 -20.66
C GLN A 2 0.00 9.67 -22.07
N ASP A 3 -0.78 10.23 -23.00
CA ASP A 3 -0.30 10.50 -24.37
C ASP A 3 0.83 11.54 -24.43
N LEU A 4 0.76 12.62 -23.64
CA LEU A 4 1.79 13.67 -23.60
C LEU A 4 3.12 13.19 -22.99
N MET A 5 3.06 12.27 -22.01
CA MET A 5 4.27 11.62 -21.48
C MET A 5 4.82 10.58 -22.47
N THR A 6 3.94 9.86 -23.17
CA THR A 6 4.32 8.86 -24.17
C THR A 6 4.96 9.51 -25.41
N GLU A 7 4.42 10.64 -25.89
CA GLU A 7 4.95 11.40 -27.03
C GLU A 7 6.33 12.01 -26.74
N ARG A 8 6.54 12.55 -25.53
CA ARG A 8 7.85 13.10 -25.15
C ARG A 8 8.93 12.04 -25.01
N MET A 9 8.60 10.82 -24.61
CA MET A 9 9.56 9.71 -24.56
C MET A 9 9.90 9.18 -25.95
N ARG A 10 8.95 9.19 -26.91
CA ARG A 10 9.20 8.78 -28.31
C ARG A 10 10.13 9.72 -29.08
N ALA A 11 10.13 11.01 -28.74
CA ALA A 11 10.95 12.01 -29.43
C ALA A 11 12.47 11.87 -29.17
N GLY A 12 12.91 11.03 -28.23
CA GLY A 12 14.31 10.83 -27.86
C GLY A 12 15.00 9.61 -28.48
N ASP A 13 14.30 8.76 -29.23
CA ASP A 13 14.81 7.46 -29.69
C ASP A 13 14.99 7.40 -31.21
N THR A 14 16.10 7.96 -31.70
CA THR A 14 16.73 7.51 -32.96
C THR A 14 18.07 6.89 -32.61
N GLU A 15 18.11 5.59 -32.29
CA GLU A 15 19.27 4.73 -32.54
C GLU A 15 19.02 3.24 -32.26
N ARG A 16 19.18 2.46 -33.34
CA ARG A 16 19.54 1.04 -33.56
C ARG A 16 19.02 -0.05 -32.60
N GLU A 17 18.16 -0.90 -33.17
CA GLU A 17 17.61 -2.13 -32.59
C GLU A 17 18.57 -3.31 -32.72
N GLN A 18 18.76 -4.08 -31.65
CA GLN A 18 19.18 -5.48 -31.71
C GLN A 18 18.30 -6.33 -30.78
N GLU A 19 17.67 -7.34 -31.36
CA GLU A 19 16.75 -8.27 -30.70
C GLU A 19 17.49 -9.30 -29.84
N THR A 20 16.96 -9.57 -28.65
CA THR A 20 17.23 -10.83 -27.93
C THR A 20 15.91 -11.40 -27.41
N SER A 21 15.47 -12.46 -28.09
CA SER A 21 14.39 -13.36 -27.68
C SER A 21 14.85 -14.19 -26.47
N SER A 22 14.07 -14.28 -25.38
CA SER A 22 13.34 -15.52 -25.06
C SER A 22 12.39 -15.40 -23.86
N ILE A 23 12.09 -14.20 -23.37
CA ILE A 23 10.96 -13.92 -22.45
C ILE A 23 10.45 -12.56 -22.88
N GLY A 24 9.16 -12.39 -23.16
CA GLY A 24 8.55 -11.20 -23.79
C GLY A 24 8.60 -9.88 -23.01
N LEU A 25 9.73 -9.57 -22.37
CA LEU A 25 10.08 -8.29 -21.78
C LEU A 25 11.04 -7.56 -22.72
N LYS A 26 10.51 -6.65 -23.55
CA LYS A 26 11.34 -5.69 -24.30
C LYS A 26 11.91 -4.66 -23.30
N GLY A 27 13.06 -4.96 -22.72
CA GLY A 27 13.83 -4.02 -21.89
C GLY A 27 15.14 -3.64 -22.58
N LYS A 28 15.28 -2.37 -22.98
CA LYS A 28 16.53 -1.80 -23.48
C LYS A 28 17.40 -1.49 -22.25
N VAL A 29 18.51 -2.19 -22.04
CA VAL A 29 19.51 -1.76 -21.03
C VAL A 29 20.32 -0.63 -21.65
N VAL A 30 19.83 0.60 -21.50
CA VAL A 30 20.49 1.80 -22.01
C VAL A 30 21.43 2.35 -20.95
N ASN A 31 22.73 2.16 -21.16
CA ASN A 31 23.83 2.77 -20.42
C ASN A 31 23.91 2.45 -18.92
N ASN A 32 25.09 2.66 -18.34
CA ASN A 32 25.41 2.56 -16.90
C ASN A 32 24.65 3.59 -16.02
N LYS A 33 23.47 4.04 -16.45
CA LYS A 33 22.60 4.98 -15.74
C LYS A 33 21.81 4.22 -14.67
N GLN A 34 21.76 4.78 -13.47
CA GLN A 34 20.87 4.33 -12.40
C GLN A 34 19.44 4.17 -12.92
N LEU A 35 18.79 3.03 -12.65
CA LEU A 35 17.38 2.83 -12.96
C LEU A 35 16.51 3.70 -12.05
N ILE A 36 15.68 4.54 -12.66
CA ILE A 36 14.63 5.30 -11.98
C ILE A 36 13.34 5.06 -12.76
N GLY A 37 12.63 4.00 -12.37
CA GLY A 37 11.50 3.45 -13.12
C GLY A 37 10.14 3.85 -12.56
N PHE A 38 9.12 3.87 -13.41
CA PHE A 38 7.72 3.94 -13.04
C PHE A 38 6.92 2.78 -13.64
N LEU A 39 6.39 1.91 -12.79
CA LEU A 39 5.46 0.83 -13.10
C LEU A 39 4.02 1.30 -12.90
N SER A 40 3.34 1.59 -14.00
CA SER A 40 1.94 1.99 -14.03
C SER A 40 1.00 0.84 -14.44
N GLY A 41 -0.29 1.07 -14.27
CA GLY A 41 -1.35 0.18 -14.69
C GLY A 41 -2.58 0.35 -13.79
N ALA A 42 -3.75 0.06 -14.33
CA ALA A 42 -5.01 0.18 -13.60
C ALA A 42 -5.07 -0.71 -12.34
N GLY A 43 -6.06 -0.46 -11.48
CA GLY A 43 -6.38 -1.36 -10.38
C GLY A 43 -6.69 -2.78 -10.87
N GLY A 44 -5.92 -3.77 -10.40
CA GLY A 44 -6.12 -5.18 -10.77
C GLY A 44 -5.24 -5.69 -11.92
N THR A 45 -4.31 -4.89 -12.45
CA THR A 45 -3.37 -5.32 -13.51
C THR A 45 -2.16 -6.11 -13.02
N GLY A 46 -2.06 -6.38 -11.71
CA GLY A 46 -1.01 -7.23 -11.16
C GLY A 46 0.27 -6.53 -10.73
N LYS A 47 0.31 -5.19 -10.60
CA LYS A 47 1.50 -4.44 -10.13
C LYS A 47 2.12 -5.04 -8.85
N SER A 48 1.32 -5.24 -7.80
CA SER A 48 1.79 -5.84 -6.55
C SER A 48 2.25 -7.30 -6.73
N HIS A 49 1.70 -8.03 -7.71
CA HIS A 49 2.18 -9.37 -8.06
C HIS A 49 3.55 -9.32 -8.74
N VAL A 50 3.79 -8.35 -9.63
CA VAL A 50 5.11 -8.10 -10.24
C VAL A 50 6.14 -7.82 -9.15
N ILE A 51 5.86 -6.90 -8.23
CA ILE A 51 6.75 -6.58 -7.09
C ILE A 51 7.12 -7.85 -6.30
N LYS A 52 6.11 -8.64 -5.90
CA LYS A 52 6.33 -9.92 -5.19
C LYS A 52 7.14 -10.93 -6.00
N THR A 53 7.02 -10.92 -7.33
CA THR A 53 7.72 -11.84 -8.21
C THR A 53 9.18 -11.42 -8.40
N VAL A 54 9.46 -10.12 -8.52
CA VAL A 54 10.82 -9.56 -8.53
C VAL A 54 11.56 -9.93 -7.24
N CYS A 55 10.94 -9.76 -6.07
CA CYS A 55 11.58 -10.14 -4.81
C CYS A 55 11.87 -11.65 -4.73
N ARG A 56 10.93 -12.49 -5.15
CA ARG A 56 11.13 -13.96 -5.19
C ARG A 56 12.25 -14.37 -6.14
N TYR A 57 12.30 -13.74 -7.31
CA TYR A 57 13.37 -13.98 -8.29
C TYR A 57 14.73 -13.58 -7.73
N ALA A 58 14.84 -12.37 -7.16
CA ALA A 58 16.08 -11.87 -6.58
C ALA A 58 16.56 -12.75 -5.42
N GLN A 59 15.65 -13.20 -4.55
CA GLN A 59 15.98 -14.12 -3.47
C GLN A 59 16.60 -15.42 -4.03
N LYS A 60 15.95 -16.05 -5.02
CA LYS A 60 16.46 -17.28 -5.64
C LYS A 60 17.82 -17.07 -6.29
N LEU A 61 18.00 -15.94 -6.99
CA LEU A 61 19.27 -15.59 -7.61
C LEU A 61 20.39 -15.41 -6.57
N CYS A 62 20.11 -14.71 -5.47
CA CYS A 62 21.07 -14.54 -4.36
C CYS A 62 21.43 -15.88 -3.71
N GLU A 63 20.47 -16.80 -3.55
CA GLU A 63 20.71 -18.16 -3.05
C GLU A 63 21.66 -18.93 -3.98
N GLU A 64 21.44 -18.89 -5.30
CA GLU A 64 22.31 -19.51 -6.30
C GLU A 64 23.74 -18.91 -6.29
N LEU A 65 23.84 -17.59 -6.11
CA LEU A 65 25.12 -16.87 -6.02
C LEU A 65 25.78 -16.95 -4.63
N ARG A 66 25.14 -17.60 -3.65
CA ARG A 66 25.59 -17.65 -2.25
C ARG A 66 25.81 -16.28 -1.62
N VAL A 67 25.00 -15.31 -2.01
CA VAL A 67 24.98 -13.95 -1.43
C VAL A 67 23.78 -13.85 -0.49
N LYS A 68 23.96 -13.15 0.63
CA LYS A 68 22.88 -12.93 1.59
C LYS A 68 21.77 -12.09 0.96
N PHE A 69 20.53 -12.60 1.01
CA PHE A 69 19.33 -11.84 0.70
C PHE A 69 18.55 -11.56 1.98
N ASP A 70 18.27 -10.28 2.25
CA ASP A 70 17.42 -9.88 3.36
C ASP A 70 16.48 -8.73 2.96
N LYS A 71 15.68 -8.26 3.93
CA LYS A 71 14.69 -7.19 3.74
C LYS A 71 15.29 -5.86 3.24
N ARG A 72 16.60 -5.68 3.29
CA ARG A 72 17.31 -4.50 2.81
C ARG A 72 17.98 -4.72 1.45
N SER A 73 18.14 -5.96 0.99
CA SER A 73 18.61 -6.26 -0.37
C SER A 73 17.66 -5.68 -1.44
N ILE A 74 16.35 -5.84 -1.26
CA ILE A 74 15.31 -5.10 -1.99
C ILE A 74 14.40 -4.44 -0.96
N VAL A 75 14.45 -3.12 -0.88
CA VAL A 75 13.63 -2.35 0.06
C VAL A 75 12.26 -2.12 -0.58
N VAL A 76 11.26 -2.86 -0.12
CA VAL A 76 9.88 -2.70 -0.57
C VAL A 76 9.12 -1.79 0.38
N THR A 77 8.63 -0.67 -0.13
CA THR A 77 7.84 0.30 0.63
C THR A 77 6.54 0.67 -0.05
N ALA A 78 5.63 1.25 0.72
CA ALA A 78 4.43 1.91 0.19
C ALA A 78 4.09 3.18 0.98
N LEU A 79 3.28 4.06 0.40
CA LEU A 79 2.89 5.32 1.05
C LEU A 79 1.88 5.11 2.19
N THR A 80 1.10 4.02 2.17
CA THR A 80 0.12 3.69 3.22
C THR A 80 0.45 2.38 3.92
N GLY A 81 0.05 2.27 5.19
CA GLY A 81 0.29 1.04 5.98
C GLY A 81 -0.41 -0.19 5.41
N ALA A 82 -1.64 -0.06 4.91
CA ALA A 82 -2.39 -1.16 4.31
C ALA A 82 -1.73 -1.67 3.01
N ALA A 83 -1.25 -0.75 2.16
CA ALA A 83 -0.52 -1.13 0.95
C ALA A 83 0.81 -1.79 1.29
N ALA A 84 1.57 -1.24 2.25
CA ALA A 84 2.85 -1.80 2.68
C ALA A 84 2.70 -3.25 3.17
N VAL A 85 1.70 -3.54 4.02
CA VAL A 85 1.41 -4.91 4.47
C VAL A 85 1.06 -5.82 3.30
N SER A 86 0.28 -5.34 2.33
CA SER A 86 -0.17 -6.13 1.17
C SER A 86 0.98 -6.63 0.29
N ILE A 87 2.11 -5.91 0.28
CA ILE A 87 3.33 -6.25 -0.47
C ILE A 87 4.46 -6.79 0.42
N ASN A 88 4.17 -7.13 1.68
CA ASN A 88 5.15 -7.55 2.70
C ASN A 88 6.31 -6.55 2.88
N GLY A 89 6.01 -5.26 2.70
CA GLY A 89 6.95 -4.16 2.88
C GLY A 89 6.68 -3.37 4.16
N GLU A 90 7.24 -2.16 4.21
CA GLU A 90 6.96 -1.19 5.26
C GLU A 90 6.58 0.18 4.70
N THR A 91 6.14 1.11 5.53
CA THR A 91 5.80 2.44 5.00
C THR A 91 7.07 3.19 4.59
N THR A 92 7.03 3.94 3.48
CA THR A 92 8.18 4.73 3.00
C THR A 92 8.70 5.67 4.09
N ALA A 93 7.78 6.32 4.82
CA ALA A 93 8.13 7.19 5.93
C ALA A 93 8.86 6.49 7.09
N LYS A 94 8.56 5.19 7.32
CA LYS A 94 9.25 4.39 8.34
C LYS A 94 10.60 3.91 7.83
N ALA A 95 10.68 3.44 6.58
CA ALA A 95 11.90 2.95 5.97
C ALA A 95 13.00 4.03 5.95
N PHE A 96 12.64 5.24 5.50
CA PHE A 96 13.58 6.34 5.28
C PHE A 96 13.49 7.43 6.35
N ALA A 97 13.01 7.09 7.54
CA ALA A 97 13.13 7.94 8.71
C ALA A 97 12.57 9.38 8.54
N PHE A 98 11.47 9.58 7.81
CA PHE A 98 10.94 10.93 7.48
C PHE A 98 10.68 11.83 8.70
N LYS A 99 10.55 11.25 9.90
CA LYS A 99 10.26 11.96 11.16
C LYS A 99 11.37 11.89 12.20
N ARG A 100 12.54 11.33 11.87
CA ARG A 100 13.66 11.18 12.81
C ARG A 100 14.98 11.50 12.13
N GLU A 101 15.99 11.82 12.93
CA GLU A 101 17.36 11.91 12.44
C GLU A 101 17.85 10.55 11.96
N VAL A 102 18.65 10.56 10.89
CA VAL A 102 19.30 9.37 10.38
C VAL A 102 20.41 9.00 11.37
N ARG A 103 20.13 8.03 12.25
CA ARG A 103 21.10 7.51 13.22
C ARG A 103 21.13 5.99 13.06
N ASN A 104 22.24 5.48 12.52
CA ASN A 104 22.52 4.07 12.27
C ASN A 104 21.79 3.42 11.09
N GLU A 105 20.99 4.13 10.27
CA GLU A 105 20.42 3.54 9.04
C GLU A 105 21.43 3.35 7.91
N LEU A 106 22.55 4.08 7.92
CA LEU A 106 23.62 3.99 6.91
C LEU A 106 24.02 2.54 6.60
N GLU A 107 24.28 1.72 7.63
CA GLU A 107 24.69 0.32 7.45
C GLU A 107 23.57 -0.58 6.92
N GLU A 108 22.30 -0.25 7.21
CA GLU A 108 21.17 -1.06 6.74
C GLU A 108 20.93 -0.88 5.24
N PHE A 109 21.20 0.29 4.68
CA PHE A 109 20.87 0.62 3.28
C PHE A 109 22.06 0.52 2.32
N LYS A 110 23.30 0.46 2.82
CA LYS A 110 24.52 0.35 1.99
C LYS A 110 24.49 -0.77 0.95
N ASN A 111 23.81 -1.88 1.25
CA ASN A 111 23.74 -3.06 0.39
C ASN A 111 22.41 -3.19 -0.37
N ALA A 112 21.60 -2.13 -0.42
CA ALA A 112 20.35 -2.17 -1.16
C ALA A 112 20.62 -2.20 -2.68
N TYR A 113 20.10 -3.23 -3.35
CA TYR A 113 20.17 -3.37 -4.80
C TYR A 113 19.05 -2.62 -5.52
N LEU A 114 17.90 -2.47 -4.85
CA LEU A 114 16.70 -1.86 -5.42
C LEU A 114 15.79 -1.32 -4.30
N VAL A 115 15.18 -0.15 -4.53
CA VAL A 115 14.06 0.37 -3.76
C VAL A 115 12.80 0.33 -4.60
N ILE A 116 11.70 -0.17 -4.03
CA ILE A 116 10.39 -0.17 -4.67
C ILE A 116 9.44 0.66 -3.80
N VAL A 117 8.76 1.63 -4.41
CA VAL A 117 7.78 2.49 -3.72
C VAL A 117 6.41 2.29 -4.36
N ASP A 118 5.55 1.49 -3.75
CA ASP A 118 4.18 1.25 -4.21
C ASP A 118 3.20 2.33 -3.75
N GLU A 119 2.09 2.47 -4.47
CA GLU A 119 1.09 3.53 -4.31
C GLU A 119 1.65 4.96 -4.41
N VAL A 120 2.55 5.19 -5.37
CA VAL A 120 3.15 6.51 -5.62
C VAL A 120 2.12 7.60 -5.97
N SER A 121 0.89 7.24 -6.35
CA SER A 121 -0.19 8.19 -6.59
C SER A 121 -0.59 8.99 -5.34
N PHE A 122 -0.30 8.47 -4.15
CA PHE A 122 -0.54 9.14 -2.87
C PHE A 122 0.60 10.09 -2.47
N ALA A 123 1.72 10.10 -3.21
CA ALA A 123 2.85 10.97 -2.92
C ALA A 123 2.61 12.39 -3.47
N SER A 124 2.97 13.38 -2.67
CA SER A 124 3.13 14.75 -3.12
C SER A 124 4.56 14.99 -3.64
N ALA A 125 4.78 16.11 -4.35
CA ALA A 125 6.12 16.51 -4.77
C ALA A 125 7.09 16.66 -3.59
N ALA A 126 6.61 17.16 -2.45
CA ALA A 126 7.40 17.29 -1.23
C ALA A 126 7.80 15.93 -0.64
N ASP A 127 6.90 14.94 -0.67
CA ASP A 127 7.23 13.58 -0.19
C ASP A 127 8.34 12.94 -1.03
N LEU A 128 8.34 13.20 -2.34
CA LEU A 128 9.35 12.66 -3.25
C LEU A 128 10.70 13.36 -3.11
N GLN A 129 10.70 14.69 -2.89
CA GLN A 129 11.91 15.46 -2.55
C GLN A 129 12.50 14.98 -1.22
N LEU A 130 11.67 14.84 -0.19
CA LEU A 130 12.11 14.32 1.10
C LEU A 130 12.68 12.91 1.01
N LEU A 131 12.09 12.05 0.16
CA LEU A 131 12.63 10.71 -0.10
C LEU A 131 14.04 10.78 -0.71
N ASP A 132 14.23 11.61 -1.75
CA ASP A 132 15.52 11.80 -2.40
C ASP A 132 16.58 12.32 -1.41
N GLU A 133 16.25 13.36 -0.64
CA GLU A 133 17.12 13.93 0.40
C GLU A 133 17.50 12.90 1.46
N LYS A 134 16.52 12.14 1.97
CA LYS A 134 16.77 11.13 3.00
C LYS A 134 17.63 9.98 2.47
N MET A 135 17.42 9.55 1.23
CA MET A 135 18.25 8.51 0.64
C MET A 135 19.69 8.98 0.42
N LYS A 136 19.88 10.23 -0.04
CA LYS A 136 21.20 10.85 -0.16
C LYS A 136 21.93 10.95 1.18
N GLU A 137 21.22 11.34 2.24
CA GLU A 137 21.73 11.39 3.62
C GLU A 137 22.09 9.99 4.14
N ILE A 138 21.19 9.00 3.97
CA ILE A 138 21.38 7.62 4.43
C ILE A 138 22.52 6.90 3.69
N LEU A 139 22.78 7.23 2.42
CA LEU A 139 23.77 6.55 1.60
C LEU A 139 25.10 7.31 1.51
N ASP A 140 25.18 8.51 2.09
CA ASP A 140 26.32 9.44 2.01
C ASP A 140 26.70 9.76 0.55
N ARG A 141 25.68 10.06 -0.27
CA ARG A 141 25.84 10.35 -1.70
C ARG A 141 25.01 11.57 -2.10
N PRO A 142 25.42 12.79 -1.72
CA PRO A 142 24.61 14.00 -1.84
C PRO A 142 24.28 14.42 -3.29
N VAL A 143 25.08 13.97 -4.26
CA VAL A 143 24.93 14.35 -5.68
C VAL A 143 24.06 13.37 -6.46
N GLU A 144 24.07 12.09 -6.07
CA GLU A 144 23.38 11.03 -6.81
C GLU A 144 21.87 11.06 -6.49
N PRO A 145 20.97 11.12 -7.49
CA PRO A 145 19.55 10.93 -7.26
C PRO A 145 19.27 9.68 -6.42
N PHE A 146 18.45 9.82 -5.39
CA PHE A 146 18.10 8.75 -4.46
C PHE A 146 19.34 8.01 -3.89
N GLY A 147 20.45 8.72 -3.71
CA GLY A 147 21.73 8.14 -3.28
C GLY A 147 22.26 7.05 -4.23
N GLY A 148 21.92 7.11 -5.53
CA GLY A 148 22.43 6.21 -6.56
C GLY A 148 21.82 4.81 -6.59
N VAL A 149 20.89 4.50 -5.68
CA VAL A 149 20.26 3.18 -5.63
C VAL A 149 19.14 3.12 -6.66
N PRO A 150 19.08 2.05 -7.50
CA PRO A 150 17.94 1.83 -8.39
C PRO A 150 16.61 1.96 -7.65
N ILE A 151 15.67 2.71 -8.23
CA ILE A 151 14.35 2.92 -7.64
C ILE A 151 13.25 2.67 -8.67
N VAL A 152 12.18 1.98 -8.24
CA VAL A 152 10.98 1.76 -9.05
C VAL A 152 9.75 2.22 -8.27
N PHE A 153 9.07 3.23 -8.80
CA PHE A 153 7.77 3.66 -8.32
C PHE A 153 6.68 2.79 -8.94
N SER A 154 5.68 2.40 -8.16
CA SER A 154 4.50 1.68 -8.64
C SER A 154 3.25 2.43 -8.23
N GLY A 155 2.27 2.54 -9.12
CA GLY A 155 1.00 3.18 -8.80
C GLY A 155 0.13 3.51 -10.00
N ASP A 156 -0.98 4.20 -9.72
CA ASP A 156 -1.97 4.57 -10.72
C ASP A 156 -2.53 5.96 -10.40
N PHE A 157 -2.11 6.98 -11.17
CA PHE A 157 -2.48 8.38 -10.89
C PHE A 157 -3.96 8.70 -11.13
N THR A 158 -4.72 7.80 -11.74
CA THR A 158 -6.18 7.93 -11.87
C THR A 158 -6.92 7.51 -10.59
N GLN A 159 -6.21 6.97 -9.60
CA GLN A 159 -6.77 6.66 -8.28
C GLN A 159 -6.78 7.90 -7.38
N LEU A 160 -6.51 7.71 -6.09
CA LEU A 160 -6.46 8.81 -5.13
C LEU A 160 -5.19 9.63 -5.30
N SER A 161 -5.37 10.94 -5.24
CA SER A 161 -4.30 11.94 -5.17
C SER A 161 -3.79 12.10 -3.72
N PRO A 162 -2.61 12.69 -3.50
CA PRO A 162 -2.10 12.96 -2.16
C PRO A 162 -3.09 13.77 -1.32
N VAL A 163 -3.09 13.50 -0.02
CA VAL A 163 -3.85 14.28 0.96
C VAL A 163 -3.01 15.49 1.36
N GLY A 164 -3.48 16.70 1.04
CA GLY A 164 -2.85 17.94 1.52
C GLY A 164 -1.57 18.35 0.78
N GLY A 165 -1.37 17.91 -0.47
CA GLY A 165 -0.20 18.28 -1.28
C GLY A 165 -0.50 18.30 -2.78
N VAL A 166 0.45 18.80 -3.57
CA VAL A 166 0.33 18.84 -5.04
C VAL A 166 0.65 17.44 -5.60
N PRO A 167 -0.25 16.81 -6.38
CA PRO A 167 0.02 15.54 -7.04
C PRO A 167 1.21 15.64 -7.99
N LEU A 168 2.03 14.60 -8.08
CA LEU A 168 3.24 14.57 -8.90
C LEU A 168 2.98 14.93 -10.37
N TYR A 169 1.88 14.42 -10.95
CA TYR A 169 1.49 14.68 -12.34
C TYR A 169 0.97 16.10 -12.59
N LYS A 170 0.72 16.90 -11.53
CA LYS A 170 0.35 18.33 -11.60
C LYS A 170 1.48 19.26 -11.16
N CYS A 171 2.57 18.75 -10.62
CA CYS A 171 3.66 19.58 -10.13
C CYS A 171 4.63 19.87 -11.27
N ASP A 172 4.67 21.13 -11.71
CA ASP A 172 5.56 21.50 -12.82
C ASP A 172 7.05 21.53 -12.44
N ASP A 173 7.32 21.86 -11.19
CA ASP A 173 8.68 22.03 -10.65
C ASP A 173 9.25 20.76 -9.97
N CYS A 174 8.53 19.63 -10.02
CA CYS A 174 9.03 18.37 -9.49
C CYS A 174 10.06 17.75 -10.43
N VAL A 175 11.30 18.26 -10.40
CA VAL A 175 12.45 17.74 -11.17
C VAL A 175 12.61 16.25 -10.95
N THR A 176 12.50 15.79 -9.71
CA THR A 176 12.65 14.38 -9.32
C THR A 176 11.68 13.45 -10.05
N TRP A 177 10.45 13.89 -10.31
CA TRP A 177 9.47 13.10 -11.06
C TRP A 177 9.56 13.32 -12.58
N LYS A 178 9.68 14.58 -13.03
CA LYS A 178 9.59 14.90 -14.46
C LYS A 178 10.86 14.62 -15.25
N GLN A 179 12.04 14.74 -14.62
CA GLN A 179 13.32 14.68 -15.32
C GLN A 179 14.11 13.40 -15.01
N LEU A 180 13.92 12.81 -13.84
CA LEU A 180 14.73 11.67 -13.41
C LEU A 180 14.14 10.30 -13.79
N ILE A 181 12.81 10.19 -13.95
CA ILE A 181 12.19 8.95 -14.45
C ILE A 181 12.75 8.64 -15.85
N ASN A 182 13.43 7.50 -15.97
CA ASN A 182 14.10 7.08 -17.20
C ASN A 182 13.56 5.78 -17.78
N VAL A 183 12.68 5.08 -17.05
CA VAL A 183 11.97 3.89 -17.54
C VAL A 183 10.50 4.00 -17.17
N PHE A 184 9.62 3.81 -18.15
CA PHE A 184 8.18 3.71 -17.93
C PHE A 184 7.68 2.33 -18.38
N MET A 185 6.95 1.65 -17.50
CA MET A 185 6.36 0.34 -17.75
C MET A 185 4.86 0.42 -17.46
N GLU A 186 4.01 -0.06 -18.37
CA GLU A 186 2.56 -0.06 -18.19
C GLU A 186 2.00 -1.47 -18.28
N LEU A 187 1.35 -1.94 -17.21
CA LEU A 187 0.56 -3.17 -17.22
C LEU A 187 -0.85 -2.88 -17.72
N LYS A 188 -1.21 -3.50 -18.85
CA LYS A 188 -2.48 -3.25 -19.55
C LYS A 188 -3.58 -4.27 -19.27
N VAL A 189 -3.21 -5.51 -18.96
CA VAL A 189 -4.18 -6.59 -18.78
C VAL A 189 -4.73 -6.57 -17.36
N ASN A 190 -6.05 -6.46 -17.22
CA ASN A 190 -6.71 -6.57 -15.92
C ASN A 190 -6.98 -8.04 -15.58
N HIS A 191 -6.41 -8.52 -14.47
CA HIS A 191 -6.56 -9.89 -14.01
C HIS A 191 -7.63 -10.01 -12.91
N ARG A 192 -8.02 -8.91 -12.26
CA ARG A 192 -8.96 -8.92 -11.12
C ARG A 192 -10.37 -9.34 -11.54
N PHE A 193 -10.78 -8.94 -12.74
CA PHE A 193 -12.14 -9.10 -13.23
C PHE A 193 -12.28 -10.21 -14.28
N GLU A 194 -11.36 -11.19 -14.28
CA GLU A 194 -11.41 -12.32 -15.22
C GLU A 194 -12.74 -13.09 -15.16
N LYS A 195 -13.29 -13.24 -13.95
CA LYS A 195 -14.59 -13.91 -13.71
C LYS A 195 -15.80 -12.98 -13.84
N ASP A 196 -15.59 -11.68 -14.04
CA ASP A 196 -16.66 -10.68 -14.22
C ASP A 196 -16.21 -9.56 -15.17
N PRO A 197 -16.05 -9.87 -16.47
CA PRO A 197 -15.50 -8.91 -17.44
C PRO A 197 -16.43 -7.72 -17.67
N GLY A 198 -17.74 -7.86 -17.43
CA GLY A 198 -18.70 -6.76 -17.52
C GLY A 198 -18.43 -5.69 -16.47
N TRP A 199 -18.25 -6.11 -15.22
CA TRP A 199 -17.86 -5.21 -14.13
C TRP A 199 -16.48 -4.59 -14.35
N GLY A 200 -15.52 -5.37 -14.86
CA GLY A 200 -14.20 -4.87 -15.22
C GLY A 200 -14.23 -3.72 -16.23
N LYS A 201 -14.97 -3.90 -17.33
CA LYS A 201 -15.15 -2.88 -18.37
C LYS A 201 -15.83 -1.60 -17.84
N LEU A 202 -16.82 -1.77 -16.97
CA LEU A 202 -17.50 -0.64 -16.32
C LEU A 202 -16.49 0.19 -15.50
N LEU A 203 -15.68 -0.45 -14.67
CA LEU A 203 -14.70 0.25 -13.83
C LEU A 203 -13.52 0.85 -14.61
N GLU A 204 -13.10 0.20 -15.70
CA GLU A 204 -12.09 0.75 -16.62
C GLU A 204 -12.60 2.03 -17.29
N ARG A 205 -13.87 2.06 -17.70
CA ARG A 205 -14.47 3.29 -18.23
C ARG A 205 -14.55 4.38 -17.17
N PHE A 206 -14.94 4.05 -15.94
CA PHE A 206 -14.96 5.00 -14.82
C PHE A 206 -13.60 5.66 -14.63
N ARG A 207 -12.53 4.87 -14.72
CA ARG A 207 -11.14 5.32 -14.61
C ARG A 207 -10.76 6.30 -15.73
N ASP A 208 -11.05 5.96 -16.98
CA ASP A 208 -10.45 6.63 -18.14
C ASP A 208 -11.33 7.70 -18.79
N LYS A 209 -12.64 7.47 -18.84
CA LYS A 209 -13.61 8.31 -19.56
C LYS A 209 -14.67 8.92 -18.65
N GLY A 210 -14.69 8.51 -17.39
CA GLY A 210 -15.76 8.84 -16.46
C GLY A 210 -17.03 8.01 -16.68
N PRO A 211 -17.93 8.02 -15.68
CA PRO A 211 -19.11 7.17 -15.65
C PRO A 211 -20.26 7.72 -16.50
N THR A 212 -21.08 6.83 -17.06
CA THR A 212 -22.39 7.19 -17.64
C THR A 212 -23.51 7.06 -16.61
N THR A 213 -24.66 7.68 -16.88
CA THR A 213 -25.87 7.55 -16.05
C THR A 213 -26.29 6.09 -15.86
N ASP A 214 -26.22 5.27 -16.91
CA ASP A 214 -26.61 3.86 -16.85
C ASP A 214 -25.65 3.04 -15.98
N GLU A 215 -24.35 3.27 -16.11
CA GLU A 215 -23.36 2.58 -15.28
C GLU A 215 -23.42 3.01 -13.81
N VAL A 216 -23.72 4.30 -13.54
CA VAL A 216 -24.03 4.77 -12.18
C VAL A 216 -25.28 4.06 -11.65
N ALA A 217 -26.30 3.85 -12.47
CA ALA A 217 -27.49 3.08 -12.08
C ALA A 217 -27.14 1.61 -11.75
N VAL A 218 -26.22 0.99 -12.50
CA VAL A 218 -25.71 -0.36 -12.20
C VAL A 218 -24.99 -0.38 -10.85
N ILE A 219 -24.12 0.58 -10.55
CA ILE A 219 -23.48 0.67 -9.22
C ILE A 219 -24.53 0.88 -8.11
N ASN A 220 -25.48 1.79 -8.33
CA ASN A 220 -26.52 2.09 -7.34
C ASN A 220 -27.46 0.90 -7.09
N SER A 221 -27.62 0.00 -8.07
CA SER A 221 -28.35 -1.27 -7.87
C SER A 221 -27.68 -2.23 -6.87
N ARG A 222 -26.44 -1.94 -6.45
CA ARG A 222 -25.70 -2.73 -5.45
C ARG A 222 -25.74 -2.12 -4.05
N VAL A 223 -26.40 -0.97 -3.87
CA VAL A 223 -26.51 -0.32 -2.55
C VAL A 223 -27.37 -1.17 -1.63
N VAL A 224 -26.75 -1.74 -0.60
CA VAL A 224 -27.41 -2.61 0.37
C VAL A 224 -28.58 -1.88 1.04
N GLY A 225 -29.73 -2.53 1.09
CA GLY A 225 -30.95 -1.97 1.71
C GLY A 225 -31.67 -0.91 0.88
N SER A 226 -31.22 -0.60 -0.33
CA SER A 226 -31.97 0.26 -1.26
C SER A 226 -33.12 -0.52 -1.95
N HIS A 227 -34.08 0.20 -2.54
CA HIS A 227 -35.23 -0.42 -3.25
C HIS A 227 -34.81 -1.41 -4.35
N LYS A 228 -33.69 -1.16 -5.03
CA LYS A 228 -33.17 -2.04 -6.10
C LYS A 228 -31.98 -2.90 -5.64
N GLY A 229 -31.55 -2.74 -4.39
CA GLY A 229 -30.34 -3.32 -3.86
C GLY A 229 -30.52 -4.68 -3.19
N PRO A 230 -29.41 -5.36 -2.89
CA PRO A 230 -29.46 -6.58 -2.11
C PRO A 230 -29.92 -6.29 -0.68
N LEU A 231 -30.72 -7.20 -0.12
CA LEU A 231 -31.06 -7.20 1.29
C LEU A 231 -29.84 -7.67 2.11
N GLU A 232 -29.67 -7.14 3.32
CA GLU A 232 -28.55 -7.50 4.21
C GLU A 232 -28.40 -9.00 4.41
N LYS A 233 -29.52 -9.72 4.56
CA LYS A 233 -29.55 -11.18 4.73
C LYS A 233 -29.01 -11.98 3.54
N ASN A 234 -28.91 -11.36 2.36
CA ASN A 234 -28.44 -11.97 1.13
C ASN A 234 -26.98 -11.61 0.81
N ILE A 235 -26.31 -10.83 1.68
CA ILE A 235 -24.91 -10.45 1.47
C ILE A 235 -24.00 -11.62 1.84
N PRO A 236 -23.08 -12.04 0.95
CA PRO A 236 -22.10 -13.07 1.26
C PRO A 236 -21.25 -12.71 2.50
N PRO A 237 -20.84 -13.70 3.31
CA PRO A 237 -20.07 -13.45 4.52
C PRO A 237 -18.68 -12.84 4.27
N ASP A 238 -18.14 -13.02 3.06
CA ASP A 238 -16.86 -12.50 2.59
C ASP A 238 -16.98 -11.18 1.80
N ALA A 239 -18.17 -10.57 1.79
CA ALA A 239 -18.39 -9.31 1.07
C ALA A 239 -17.56 -8.16 1.67
N VAL A 240 -17.04 -7.31 0.77
CA VAL A 240 -16.34 -6.08 1.14
C VAL A 240 -17.31 -4.90 1.06
N TYR A 241 -17.41 -4.14 2.15
CA TYR A 241 -18.28 -2.98 2.24
C TYR A 241 -17.52 -1.70 1.86
N ALA A 242 -18.07 -0.95 0.91
CA ALA A 242 -17.65 0.42 0.63
C ALA A 242 -18.60 1.37 1.38
N THR A 243 -18.05 2.26 2.21
CA THR A 243 -18.83 3.23 2.99
C THR A 243 -18.35 4.64 2.71
N LYS A 244 -19.24 5.62 2.94
CA LYS A 244 -18.91 7.04 2.77
C LYS A 244 -17.85 7.50 3.76
N THR A 245 -17.92 7.04 5.00
CA THR A 245 -16.99 7.46 6.06
C THR A 245 -16.29 6.28 6.72
N ASN A 246 -15.12 6.56 7.29
CA ASN A 246 -14.40 5.61 8.13
C ASN A 246 -15.19 5.23 9.39
N VAL A 247 -16.06 6.12 9.89
CA VAL A 247 -16.92 5.82 11.05
C VAL A 247 -17.92 4.74 10.70
N ASP A 248 -18.59 4.84 9.55
CA ASP A 248 -19.53 3.82 9.09
C ASP A 248 -18.82 2.49 8.83
N ARG A 249 -17.63 2.53 8.22
CA ARG A 249 -16.81 1.33 7.97
C ARG A 249 -16.50 0.61 9.28
N MET A 250 -16.10 1.36 10.31
CA MET A 250 -15.79 0.80 11.63
C MET A 250 -17.04 0.19 12.25
N ALA A 251 -18.17 0.92 12.26
CA ALA A 251 -19.43 0.41 12.82
C ALA A 251 -19.89 -0.92 12.18
N ILE A 252 -19.75 -1.06 10.84
CA ILE A 252 -20.08 -2.31 10.14
C ILE A 252 -19.14 -3.44 10.55
N ILE A 253 -17.82 -3.19 10.55
CA ILE A 253 -16.81 -4.19 10.95
C ILE A 253 -17.05 -4.65 12.39
N ASP A 254 -17.34 -3.71 13.28
CA ASP A 254 -17.59 -3.97 14.69
C ASP A 254 -18.84 -4.84 14.86
N ALA A 255 -19.93 -4.52 14.17
CA ALA A 255 -21.16 -5.30 14.19
C ALA A 255 -20.95 -6.73 13.63
N ILE A 256 -20.18 -6.89 12.55
CA ILE A 256 -19.83 -8.19 11.99
C ILE A 256 -19.00 -9.00 12.99
N PHE A 257 -18.03 -8.36 13.64
CA PHE A 257 -17.18 -9.01 14.64
C PHE A 257 -17.98 -9.43 15.88
N VAL A 258 -18.89 -8.59 16.39
CA VAL A 258 -19.78 -8.95 17.50
C VAL A 258 -20.65 -10.16 17.13
N LYS A 259 -21.26 -10.17 15.94
CA LYS A 259 -22.04 -11.32 15.46
C LYS A 259 -21.18 -12.59 15.32
N HIS A 260 -19.91 -12.44 14.93
CA HIS A 260 -18.98 -13.56 14.90
C HIS A 260 -18.76 -14.10 16.31
N LEU A 261 -18.41 -13.24 17.28
CA LEU A 261 -18.22 -13.62 18.68
C LEU A 261 -19.47 -14.31 19.26
N GLU A 262 -20.67 -13.77 19.03
CA GLU A 262 -21.93 -14.38 19.48
C GLU A 262 -22.14 -15.79 18.91
N LYS A 263 -21.65 -16.04 17.69
CA LYS A 263 -21.78 -17.32 17.01
C LYS A 263 -20.72 -18.34 17.45
N THR A 264 -19.49 -17.89 17.71
CA THR A 264 -18.34 -18.79 17.90
C THR A 264 -17.82 -18.84 19.33
N HIS A 265 -18.05 -17.83 20.16
CA HIS A 265 -17.44 -17.73 21.48
C HIS A 265 -18.48 -17.87 22.59
N SER A 266 -18.18 -18.74 23.55
CA SER A 266 -18.98 -18.84 24.77
C SER A 266 -18.74 -17.63 25.67
N THR A 267 -19.82 -17.15 26.30
CA THR A 267 -19.75 -16.17 27.39
C THR A 267 -19.28 -16.78 28.71
N ASP A 268 -19.19 -18.11 28.79
CA ASP A 268 -18.65 -18.81 29.95
C ASP A 268 -17.11 -18.63 30.02
N ALA A 269 -16.65 -18.09 31.15
CA ALA A 269 -15.25 -17.87 31.44
C ALA A 269 -14.44 -19.18 31.51
N ASN A 270 -15.11 -20.31 31.76
CA ASN A 270 -14.47 -21.61 31.90
C ASN A 270 -14.26 -22.34 30.57
N VAL A 271 -14.92 -21.89 29.50
CA VAL A 271 -14.73 -22.45 28.16
C VAL A 271 -13.43 -21.92 27.57
N GLN A 272 -12.57 -22.84 27.14
CA GLN A 272 -11.32 -22.47 26.48
C GLN A 272 -11.59 -21.77 25.14
N PRO A 273 -10.76 -20.77 24.76
CA PRO A 273 -10.85 -20.13 23.46
C PRO A 273 -10.73 -21.15 22.32
N LEU A 274 -11.45 -20.91 21.22
CA LEU A 274 -11.36 -21.76 20.04
C LEU A 274 -9.97 -21.65 19.38
N MET A 275 -9.56 -22.69 18.66
CA MET A 275 -8.22 -22.76 18.02
C MET A 275 -7.89 -21.60 17.07
N HIS A 276 -8.91 -20.91 16.52
CA HIS A 276 -8.73 -19.75 15.64
C HIS A 276 -8.68 -18.41 16.41
N THR A 277 -8.65 -18.45 17.74
CA THR A 277 -8.76 -17.29 18.64
C THR A 277 -7.35 -16.90 19.11
N LEU A 278 -6.93 -15.66 18.85
CA LEU A 278 -5.60 -15.17 19.25
C LEU A 278 -5.73 -14.30 20.50
N CYS A 279 -5.65 -14.90 21.68
CA CYS A 279 -5.78 -14.17 22.93
C CYS A 279 -4.53 -13.33 23.25
N ILE A 280 -4.58 -12.02 22.95
CA ILE A 280 -3.52 -11.09 23.33
C ILE A 280 -3.78 -10.60 24.76
N LYS A 281 -2.97 -11.07 25.71
CA LYS A 281 -2.99 -10.59 27.09
C LYS A 281 -2.44 -9.16 27.15
N ALA A 282 -3.32 -8.17 27.06
CA ALA A 282 -2.95 -6.80 27.39
C ALA A 282 -2.69 -6.72 28.90
N GLY A 283 -1.49 -6.26 29.29
CA GLY A 283 -1.24 -5.89 30.70
C GLY A 283 -2.22 -4.82 31.16
N TYR A 284 -2.39 -4.63 32.48
CA TYR A 284 -3.31 -3.66 33.05
C TYR A 284 -3.17 -2.28 32.37
N LEU A 285 -4.18 -1.83 31.63
CA LEU A 285 -4.23 -0.50 31.01
C LEU A 285 -4.97 0.47 31.96
N ARG A 286 -4.37 1.63 32.30
CA ARG A 286 -5.09 2.78 32.85
C ARG A 286 -5.42 3.74 31.73
N PHE A 287 -6.60 4.36 31.76
CA PHE A 287 -6.88 5.50 30.89
C PHE A 287 -6.99 6.81 31.65
N HIS A 288 -6.65 7.89 30.96
CA HIS A 288 -6.94 9.27 31.37
C HIS A 288 -7.90 9.88 30.35
N VAL A 289 -8.83 10.70 30.83
CA VAL A 289 -9.75 11.45 29.96
C VAL A 289 -9.15 12.82 29.71
N ARG A 290 -8.89 13.15 28.44
CA ARG A 290 -8.42 14.47 28.00
C ARG A 290 -9.43 15.04 27.00
N GLY A 291 -10.26 15.96 27.49
CA GLY A 291 -11.43 16.44 26.72
C GLY A 291 -12.44 15.31 26.47
N THR A 292 -12.81 15.08 25.22
CA THR A 292 -13.72 13.98 24.82
C THR A 292 -13.02 12.65 24.54
N ARG A 293 -11.69 12.58 24.69
CA ARG A 293 -10.89 11.42 24.31
C ARG A 293 -10.31 10.69 25.53
N LYS A 294 -10.29 9.36 25.48
CA LYS A 294 -9.58 8.51 26.44
C LYS A 294 -8.20 8.15 25.87
N GLU A 295 -7.16 8.36 26.66
CA GLU A 295 -5.77 7.96 26.37
C GLU A 295 -5.36 6.85 27.34
N TYR A 296 -4.85 5.73 26.83
CA TYR A 296 -4.55 4.52 27.62
C TYR A 296 -3.04 4.27 27.75
N HIS A 297 -2.62 3.80 28.92
CA HIS A 297 -1.24 3.53 29.28
C HIS A 297 -1.12 2.19 30.02
N ALA A 298 -0.11 1.39 29.67
CA ALA A 298 0.21 0.16 30.39
C ALA A 298 0.77 0.46 31.80
N MET A 299 0.30 -0.25 32.81
CA MET A 299 0.69 -0.03 34.22
C MET A 299 2.08 -0.59 34.58
N GLU A 300 2.69 -1.47 33.78
CA GLU A 300 4.01 -2.04 34.10
C GLU A 300 4.99 -2.00 32.91
N LYS A 301 6.25 -1.63 33.21
CA LYS A 301 7.36 -1.45 32.26
C LYS A 301 8.09 -2.74 31.87
N ARG A 302 7.63 -3.93 32.27
CA ARG A 302 8.36 -5.19 31.98
C ARG A 302 7.61 -6.04 30.97
N HIS A 303 8.34 -6.36 29.89
CA HIS A 303 7.95 -7.02 28.65
C HIS A 303 7.41 -6.07 27.57
N ARG A 304 8.35 -5.47 26.84
CA ARG A 304 8.10 -4.93 25.49
C ARG A 304 7.74 -6.10 24.58
N ILE A 305 6.46 -6.39 24.45
CA ILE A 305 5.89 -6.91 23.21
C ILE A 305 5.28 -5.70 22.52
N SER A 306 6.04 -5.12 21.60
CA SER A 306 5.54 -4.08 20.72
C SER A 306 4.68 -4.72 19.63
N PHE A 307 3.37 -4.78 19.86
CA PHE A 307 2.38 -4.74 18.79
C PHE A 307 1.52 -3.49 18.98
N MET A 308 1.66 -2.60 18.00
CA MET A 308 1.02 -1.30 17.90
C MET A 308 -0.50 -1.43 17.66
N HIS A 309 -1.27 -0.65 18.41
CA HIS A 309 -2.44 0.09 17.91
C HIS A 309 -3.64 -0.73 17.41
N LEU A 310 -3.96 -1.86 18.05
CA LEU A 310 -5.24 -2.51 17.83
C LEU A 310 -6.26 -2.02 18.88
N TRP A 311 -7.36 -1.45 18.38
CA TRP A 311 -8.69 -1.60 19.00
C TRP A 311 -9.17 -0.61 20.07
N GLU A 312 -8.64 0.62 20.13
CA GLU A 312 -9.09 1.63 21.12
C GLU A 312 -9.74 2.89 20.53
N LYS A 313 -10.54 2.69 19.47
CA LYS A 313 -11.62 3.62 19.10
C LYS A 313 -13.02 3.02 19.24
N LEU A 314 -13.11 1.78 19.72
CA LEU A 314 -14.27 0.90 19.57
C LEU A 314 -15.21 0.88 20.78
N MET A 315 -15.00 1.74 21.78
CA MET A 315 -15.85 1.82 22.96
C MET A 315 -16.25 3.27 23.26
N TYR A 316 -16.98 3.88 22.33
CA TYR A 316 -17.83 5.02 22.66
C TYR A 316 -19.24 4.49 22.97
N LYS A 317 -19.58 4.51 24.26
CA LYS A 317 -20.86 4.12 24.89
C LYS A 317 -21.11 2.62 25.10
N THR A 318 -20.47 2.04 26.11
CA THR A 318 -21.17 1.13 27.04
C THR A 318 -20.59 1.30 28.45
N LYS A 319 -21.50 1.47 29.41
CA LYS A 319 -21.19 1.65 30.84
C LYS A 319 -20.72 0.31 31.42
N GLN A 320 -19.59 0.39 32.14
CA GLN A 320 -19.22 -0.41 33.32
C GLN A 320 -18.98 -1.93 33.21
N ARG A 321 -17.86 -2.27 33.88
CA ARG A 321 -17.43 -3.54 34.50
C ARG A 321 -16.74 -4.57 33.60
N SER A 322 -15.42 -4.55 33.72
CA SER A 322 -14.53 -5.72 33.75
C SER A 322 -14.75 -6.73 32.63
N THR A 323 -14.07 -6.57 31.49
CA THR A 323 -14.09 -7.61 30.47
C THR A 323 -12.70 -7.82 29.89
N MET A 324 -12.17 -9.02 30.17
CA MET A 324 -11.11 -9.65 29.38
C MET A 324 -11.47 -9.53 27.90
N ILE A 325 -10.57 -8.96 27.10
CA ILE A 325 -10.70 -9.00 25.65
C ILE A 325 -10.15 -10.35 25.19
N ARG A 326 -11.05 -11.28 24.87
CA ARG A 326 -10.76 -12.51 24.12
C ARG A 326 -10.76 -12.14 22.64
N CYS A 327 -9.58 -11.82 22.10
CA CYS A 327 -9.30 -11.85 20.66
C CYS A 327 -9.04 -13.29 20.22
#